data_AF-A0A165R3I6-F1
#
_entry.id   AF-A0A165R3I6-F1
#
_cell.length_a   1.000
_cell.length_b   1.000
_cell.length_c   1.000
_cell.angle_alpha   90.00
_cell.angle_beta   90.00
_cell.angle_gamma   90.00
#
_symmetry.space_group_name_H-M   'P 1'
#
loop_
_entity.id
_entity.type
_entity.pdbx_description
1 polymer ?
#
loop_
_entity_poly.entity_id
_entity_poly.type
_entity_poly.pdbx_seq_one_letter_code
_entity_poly.pdbx_strand_id
1 'polypeptide(L)'
;MKVPHQPLNPYTQNAKLSQEVVQSLIDIFREENIAGNRGEVADTIVFLDQQLEDRKVELEAAEQRRLAFESQYPELIGGSGSVGNRLQTLQTEMRGVDADIAAAQSALAGISGQLSGTPRTISMPGMGGGASAALAQAEAQLAGMRSRGLTDSHPDIQATERQIQLLRRQASREGDGSVGAPNPAYSSLVAIRVERQANLQALQARKAALQSDISSLIAAQAQEPEVAAEANRISRDYEVLKTKYDELLQDREEMRLRGQVQTERSSLQFQVVDPPAVPRNPAAPNRPILLLGVLFAGLAAGAGTAFVMSQLQASFTTAEKLERVLDLPVVGTISRSMTEMRQAQQRKQFKQFAGGLAGLVGICVILLAVEFIQVGSVA
;
A
#
# COMPACT_ATOMS: atom_id res chain seq x y z
N MET A 1 -63.18 19.53 7.07
CA MET A 1 -63.16 19.38 8.53
C MET A 1 -62.76 20.73 9.11
N LYS A 2 -63.69 21.40 9.80
CA LYS A 2 -63.62 22.82 10.17
C LYS A 2 -62.68 22.95 11.38
N VAL A 3 -61.47 23.47 11.17
CA VAL A 3 -60.50 23.70 12.24
C VAL A 3 -61.01 24.88 13.09
N PRO A 4 -61.23 24.73 14.39
CA PRO A 4 -61.67 25.83 15.23
C PRO A 4 -60.52 26.85 15.36
N HIS A 5 -60.79 28.10 14.97
CA HIS A 5 -59.90 29.23 15.19
C HIS A 5 -59.85 29.56 16.69
N GLN A 6 -58.95 28.89 17.41
CA GLN A 6 -58.52 29.29 18.74
C GLN A 6 -57.55 30.47 18.58
N PRO A 7 -57.70 31.58 19.33
CA PRO A 7 -56.79 32.71 19.22
C PRO A 7 -55.37 32.25 19.56
N LEU A 8 -54.50 32.22 18.55
CA LEU A 8 -53.11 31.80 18.67
C LEU A 8 -52.37 32.81 19.54
N ASN A 9 -52.08 32.40 20.77
CA ASN A 9 -51.23 33.13 21.69
C ASN A 9 -49.86 33.35 20.99
N PRO A 10 -49.28 34.56 20.94
CA PRO A 10 -48.04 34.85 20.18
C PRO A 10 -46.87 33.90 20.45
N TYR A 11 -46.83 33.28 21.64
CA TYR A 11 -45.89 32.23 22.00
C TYR A 11 -45.98 30.98 21.11
N THR A 12 -47.19 30.58 20.72
CA THR A 12 -47.44 29.42 19.85
C THR A 12 -47.02 29.66 18.41
N GLN A 13 -47.02 30.93 17.96
CA GLN A 13 -46.58 31.30 16.62
C GLN A 13 -45.06 31.26 16.50
N ASN A 14 -44.34 31.77 17.50
CA ASN A 14 -42.88 31.68 17.56
C ASN A 14 -42.39 30.24 17.72
N ALA A 15 -43.11 29.42 18.50
CA ALA A 15 -42.77 28.01 18.69
C ALA A 15 -42.90 27.18 17.41
N LYS A 16 -43.94 27.43 16.60
CA LYS A 16 -44.10 26.79 15.28
C LYS A 16 -43.05 27.27 14.27
N LEU A 17 -42.74 28.56 14.26
CA LEU A 17 -41.71 29.12 13.39
C LEU A 17 -40.34 28.49 13.67
N SER A 18 -39.95 28.35 14.95
CA SER A 18 -38.69 27.70 15.32
C SER A 18 -38.65 26.23 14.88
N GLN A 19 -39.77 25.50 15.01
CA GLN A 19 -39.87 24.12 14.53
C GLN A 19 -39.67 24.03 13.01
N GLU A 20 -40.34 24.90 12.26
CA GLU A 20 -40.28 24.94 10.80
C GLU A 20 -38.88 25.31 10.29
N VAL A 21 -38.19 26.24 10.95
CA VAL A 21 -36.80 26.59 10.65
C VAL A 21 -35.85 25.41 10.87
N VAL A 22 -35.98 24.72 12.02
CA VAL A 22 -35.15 23.54 12.31
C VAL A 22 -35.44 22.41 11.34
N GLN A 23 -36.71 22.16 11.02
CA GLN A 23 -37.11 21.16 10.03
C GLN A 23 -36.54 21.47 8.65
N SER A 24 -36.66 22.72 8.20
CA SER A 24 -36.09 23.16 6.91
C SER A 24 -34.57 23.03 6.88
N LEU A 25 -33.88 23.30 7.98
CA LEU A 25 -32.44 23.13 8.08
C LEU A 25 -32.01 21.66 8.03
N ILE A 26 -32.78 20.76 8.64
CA ILE A 26 -32.58 19.30 8.54
C ILE A 26 -32.81 18.84 7.09
N ASP A 27 -33.85 19.33 6.43
CA ASP A 27 -34.18 18.97 5.05
C ASP A 27 -33.10 19.47 4.07
N ILE A 28 -32.64 20.72 4.21
CA ILE A 28 -31.53 21.27 3.43
C ILE A 28 -30.26 20.47 3.66
N PHE A 29 -29.89 20.18 4.92
CA PHE A 29 -28.70 19.41 5.23
C PHE A 29 -28.74 17.99 4.63
N ARG A 30 -29.92 17.38 4.60
CA ARG A 30 -30.12 16.07 3.98
C ARG A 30 -30.00 16.13 2.46
N GLU A 31 -30.61 17.13 1.83
CA GLU A 31 -30.56 17.32 0.38
C GLU A 31 -29.14 17.66 -0.09
N GLU A 32 -28.46 18.57 0.59
CA GLU A 32 -27.11 19.04 0.25
C GLU A 32 -26.06 17.94 0.41
N ASN A 33 -26.11 17.13 1.47
CA ASN A 33 -25.17 16.01 1.63
C ASN A 33 -25.39 14.90 0.59
N ILE A 34 -26.63 14.61 0.20
CA ILE A 34 -26.93 13.56 -0.78
C ILE A 34 -26.63 14.03 -2.21
N ALA A 35 -26.97 15.28 -2.53
CA ALA A 35 -26.74 15.85 -3.86
C ALA A 35 -25.26 16.21 -4.09
N GLY A 36 -24.60 16.81 -3.09
CA GLY A 36 -23.21 17.25 -3.18
C GLY A 36 -22.24 16.10 -3.47
N ASN A 37 -22.29 15.03 -2.66
CA ASN A 37 -21.40 13.87 -2.85
C ASN A 37 -21.61 13.15 -4.18
N ARG A 38 -22.85 13.07 -4.68
CA ARG A 38 -23.15 12.40 -5.97
C ARG A 38 -22.67 13.23 -7.16
N GLY A 39 -22.85 14.56 -7.11
CA GLY A 39 -22.36 15.48 -8.14
C GLY A 39 -20.83 15.43 -8.23
N GLU A 40 -20.14 15.52 -7.10
CA GLU A 40 -18.67 15.51 -7.06
C GLU A 40 -18.06 14.22 -7.63
N VAL A 41 -18.64 13.06 -7.32
CA VAL A 41 -18.19 11.77 -7.88
C VAL A 41 -18.42 11.72 -9.40
N ALA A 42 -19.57 12.22 -9.88
CA ALA A 42 -19.88 12.24 -11.31
C ALA A 42 -18.93 13.17 -12.07
N ASP A 43 -18.68 14.38 -11.55
CA ASP A 43 -17.76 15.35 -12.14
C ASP A 43 -16.32 14.80 -12.18
N THR A 44 -15.91 14.09 -11.11
CA THR A 44 -14.59 13.43 -11.07
C THR A 44 -14.47 12.34 -12.13
N ILE A 45 -15.52 11.52 -12.34
CA ILE A 45 -15.52 10.48 -13.37
C ILE A 45 -15.39 11.11 -14.77
N VAL A 46 -16.12 12.20 -15.05
CA VAL A 46 -16.03 12.92 -16.33
C VAL A 46 -14.62 13.49 -16.54
N PHE A 47 -14.00 14.04 -15.51
CA PHE A 47 -12.62 14.51 -15.57
C PHE A 47 -11.64 13.37 -15.85
N LEU A 48 -11.78 12.23 -15.16
CA LEU A 48 -10.94 11.05 -15.39
C LEU A 48 -11.14 10.47 -16.80
N ASP A 49 -12.36 10.46 -17.32
CA ASP A 49 -12.65 10.03 -18.69
C ASP A 49 -11.94 10.90 -19.74
N GLN A 50 -11.95 12.24 -19.55
CA GLN A 50 -11.24 13.16 -20.44
C GLN A 50 -9.73 12.93 -20.38
N GLN A 51 -9.16 12.79 -19.17
CA GLN A 51 -7.74 12.51 -19.01
C GLN A 51 -7.32 11.16 -19.59
N LEU A 52 -8.19 10.14 -19.48
CA LEU A 52 -7.95 8.83 -20.06
C LEU A 52 -7.89 8.91 -21.59
N GLU A 53 -8.79 9.65 -22.23
CA GLU A 53 -8.79 9.79 -23.69
C GLU A 53 -7.54 10.55 -24.17
N ASP A 54 -7.16 11.65 -23.49
CA ASP A 54 -5.94 12.38 -23.80
C ASP A 54 -4.68 11.51 -23.65
N ARG A 55 -4.59 10.76 -22.53
CA ARG A 55 -3.48 9.83 -22.28
C ARG A 55 -3.46 8.66 -23.25
N LYS A 56 -4.61 8.17 -23.68
CA LYS A 56 -4.72 7.12 -24.69
C LYS A 56 -4.13 7.57 -26.02
N VAL A 57 -4.46 8.78 -26.48
CA VAL A 57 -3.87 9.35 -27.70
C VAL A 57 -2.34 9.47 -27.59
N GLU A 58 -1.84 9.95 -26.45
CA GLU A 58 -0.39 10.01 -26.18
C GLU A 58 0.26 8.62 -26.18
N LEU A 59 -0.40 7.63 -25.57
CA LEU A 59 0.06 6.24 -25.49
C LEU A 59 0.10 5.59 -26.88
N GLU A 60 -0.95 5.76 -27.69
CA GLU A 60 -1.00 5.27 -29.07
C GLU A 60 0.12 5.90 -29.92
N ALA A 61 0.37 7.20 -29.76
CA ALA A 61 1.47 7.88 -30.44
C ALA A 61 2.86 7.38 -29.97
N ALA A 62 3.01 7.03 -28.69
CA ALA A 62 4.24 6.43 -28.17
C ALA A 62 4.42 4.99 -28.66
N GLU A 63 3.34 4.20 -28.73
CA GLU A 63 3.35 2.85 -29.26
C GLU A 63 3.72 2.83 -30.75
N GLN A 64 3.13 3.73 -31.56
CA GLN A 64 3.49 3.86 -32.97
C GLN A 64 4.98 4.23 -33.15
N ARG A 65 5.51 5.14 -32.33
CA ARG A 65 6.95 5.47 -32.33
C ARG A 65 7.81 4.25 -31.99
N ARG A 66 7.39 3.46 -31.00
CA ARG A 66 8.09 2.21 -30.63
C ARG A 66 8.05 1.18 -31.75
N LEU A 67 6.89 0.95 -32.34
CA LEU A 67 6.72 0.00 -33.45
C LEU A 67 7.51 0.43 -34.69
N ALA A 68 7.51 1.72 -35.02
CA ALA A 68 8.32 2.25 -36.12
C ALA A 68 9.81 2.03 -35.86
N PHE A 69 10.28 2.27 -34.63
CA PHE A 69 11.67 2.02 -34.24
C PHE A 69 12.02 0.52 -34.28
N GLU A 70 11.17 -0.34 -33.71
CA GLU A 70 11.33 -1.80 -33.72
C GLU A 70 11.34 -2.38 -35.16
N SER A 71 10.59 -1.78 -36.08
CA SER A 71 10.61 -2.18 -37.49
C SER A 71 11.90 -1.82 -38.22
N GLN A 72 12.56 -0.72 -37.82
CA GLN A 72 13.84 -0.28 -38.37
C GLN A 72 15.02 -1.05 -37.75
N TYR A 73 14.91 -1.41 -36.46
CA TYR A 73 15.93 -2.14 -35.72
C TYR A 73 15.37 -3.42 -35.06
N PRO A 74 15.15 -4.50 -35.84
CA PRO A 74 14.58 -5.74 -35.31
C PRO A 74 15.44 -6.40 -34.21
N GLU A 75 16.75 -6.16 -34.21
CA GLU A 75 17.68 -6.70 -33.21
C GLU A 75 17.51 -6.06 -31.83
N LEU A 76 16.89 -4.87 -31.76
CA LEU A 76 16.64 -4.09 -30.54
C LEU A 76 15.21 -4.24 -30.01
N ILE A 77 14.41 -5.15 -30.57
CA ILE A 77 13.06 -5.44 -30.11
C ILE A 77 13.08 -5.82 -28.62
N GLY A 78 12.22 -5.17 -27.82
CA GLY A 78 12.19 -5.32 -26.37
C GLY A 78 13.16 -4.42 -25.59
N GLY A 79 13.78 -3.43 -26.26
CA GLY A 79 14.66 -2.42 -25.64
C GLY A 79 16.05 -2.95 -25.28
N SER A 80 16.94 -2.12 -24.72
CA SER A 80 18.30 -2.59 -24.39
C SER A 80 18.33 -3.67 -23.30
N GLY A 81 17.24 -3.79 -22.52
CA GLY A 81 17.07 -4.84 -21.53
C GLY A 81 17.00 -6.24 -22.15
N SER A 82 16.45 -6.37 -23.38
CA SER A 82 16.39 -7.66 -24.08
C SER A 82 17.77 -8.16 -24.51
N VAL A 83 18.62 -7.25 -25.01
CA VAL A 83 20.02 -7.54 -25.39
C VAL A 83 20.83 -7.95 -24.17
N GLY A 84 20.71 -7.21 -23.06
CA GLY A 84 21.35 -7.55 -21.79
C GLY A 84 20.91 -8.91 -21.24
N ASN A 85 19.61 -9.19 -21.26
CA ASN A 85 19.06 -10.48 -20.84
C ASN A 85 19.56 -11.62 -21.73
N ARG A 86 19.59 -11.43 -23.06
CA ARG A 86 20.10 -12.43 -24.01
C ARG A 86 21.59 -12.70 -23.80
N LEU A 87 22.38 -11.66 -23.57
CA LEU A 87 23.80 -11.78 -23.21
C LEU A 87 23.97 -12.61 -21.93
N GLN A 88 23.16 -12.34 -20.91
CA GLN A 88 23.19 -13.07 -19.65
C GLN A 88 22.76 -14.54 -19.81
N THR A 89 21.78 -14.82 -20.67
CA THR A 89 21.39 -16.18 -21.04
C THR A 89 22.53 -16.92 -21.74
N LEU A 90 23.14 -16.33 -22.77
CA LEU A 90 24.27 -16.92 -23.49
C LEU A 90 25.49 -17.15 -22.57
N GLN A 91 25.79 -16.21 -21.68
CA GLN A 91 26.86 -16.38 -20.68
C GLN A 91 26.55 -17.51 -19.69
N THR A 92 25.29 -17.70 -19.32
CA THR A 92 24.88 -18.79 -18.43
C THR A 92 24.94 -20.14 -19.13
N GLU A 93 24.52 -20.19 -20.40
CA GLU A 93 24.67 -21.38 -21.24
C GLU A 93 26.15 -21.74 -21.45
N MET A 94 27.01 -20.75 -21.73
CA MET A 94 28.45 -20.94 -21.88
C MET A 94 29.08 -21.50 -20.60
N ARG A 95 28.70 -20.98 -19.42
CA ARG A 95 29.16 -21.53 -18.13
C ARG A 95 28.69 -22.98 -17.92
N GLY A 96 27.49 -23.32 -18.37
CA GLY A 96 27.00 -24.70 -18.37
C GLY A 96 27.85 -25.60 -19.27
N VAL A 97 28.10 -25.18 -20.51
CA VAL A 97 28.96 -25.92 -21.46
C VAL A 97 30.39 -26.05 -20.93
N ASP A 98 30.93 -25.04 -20.25
CA ASP A 98 32.25 -25.12 -19.61
C ASP A 98 32.30 -26.19 -18.51
N ALA A 99 31.25 -26.29 -17.70
CA ALA A 99 31.12 -27.36 -16.70
C ALA A 99 31.02 -28.74 -17.37
N ASP A 100 30.25 -28.86 -18.45
CA ASP A 100 30.12 -30.09 -19.23
C ASP A 100 31.44 -30.51 -19.87
N ILE A 101 32.21 -29.55 -20.40
CA ILE A 101 33.56 -29.78 -20.95
C ILE A 101 34.48 -30.32 -19.84
N ALA A 102 34.50 -29.70 -18.67
CA ALA A 102 35.32 -30.14 -17.54
C ALA A 102 34.95 -31.56 -17.07
N ALA A 103 33.65 -31.87 -17.02
CA ALA A 103 33.15 -33.21 -16.71
C ALA A 103 33.56 -34.23 -17.79
N ALA A 104 33.42 -33.88 -19.08
CA ALA A 104 33.80 -34.74 -20.20
C ALA A 104 35.32 -35.01 -20.24
N GLN A 105 36.14 -34.00 -19.97
CA GLN A 105 37.60 -34.15 -19.84
C GLN A 105 37.98 -35.09 -18.69
N SER A 106 37.33 -34.94 -17.53
CA SER A 106 37.56 -35.82 -16.38
C SER A 106 37.16 -37.26 -16.67
N ALA A 107 36.03 -37.48 -17.33
CA ALA A 107 35.58 -38.80 -17.77
C ALA A 107 36.57 -39.43 -18.78
N LEU A 108 37.08 -38.64 -19.73
CA LEU A 108 38.06 -39.09 -20.71
C LEU A 108 39.39 -39.46 -20.06
N ALA A 109 39.84 -38.70 -19.06
CA ALA A 109 41.02 -39.01 -18.25
C ALA A 109 40.83 -40.34 -17.49
N GLY A 110 39.66 -40.57 -16.90
CA GLY A 110 39.32 -41.82 -16.22
C GLY A 110 39.38 -43.04 -17.16
N ILE A 111 38.74 -42.95 -18.34
CA ILE A 111 38.80 -44.00 -19.36
C ILE A 111 40.24 -44.22 -19.84
N SER A 112 41.01 -43.16 -20.04
CA SER A 112 42.41 -43.26 -20.47
C SER A 112 43.29 -43.96 -19.41
N GLY A 113 43.03 -43.71 -18.13
CA GLY A 113 43.64 -44.42 -17.01
C GLY A 113 43.32 -45.93 -17.04
N GLN A 114 42.04 -46.29 -17.19
CA GLN A 114 41.62 -47.70 -17.30
C GLN A 114 42.25 -48.39 -18.52
N LEU A 115 42.37 -47.68 -19.64
CA LEU A 115 42.95 -48.19 -20.88
C LEU A 115 44.46 -48.43 -20.74
N SER A 116 45.15 -47.67 -19.90
CA SER A 116 46.56 -47.89 -19.57
C SER A 116 46.78 -49.11 -18.67
N GLY A 117 45.83 -49.40 -17.77
CA GLY A 117 45.86 -50.57 -16.89
C GLY A 117 45.34 -51.87 -17.53
N THR A 118 44.67 -51.78 -18.68
CA THR A 118 44.08 -52.93 -19.38
C THR A 118 45.03 -53.47 -20.44
N PRO A 119 45.51 -54.71 -20.34
CA PRO A 119 46.36 -55.33 -21.36
C PRO A 119 45.64 -55.42 -22.71
N ARG A 120 46.37 -55.16 -23.81
CA ARG A 120 45.84 -55.23 -25.18
C ARG A 120 45.43 -56.64 -25.61
N THR A 121 46.12 -57.64 -25.06
CA THR A 121 45.92 -59.07 -25.35
C THR A 121 45.74 -59.82 -24.04
N ILE A 122 44.88 -60.84 -24.04
CA ILE A 122 44.73 -61.78 -22.93
C ILE A 122 45.32 -63.14 -23.34
N SER A 123 46.14 -63.70 -22.46
CA SER A 123 46.65 -65.06 -22.63
C SER A 123 45.53 -66.06 -22.36
N MET A 124 45.02 -66.70 -23.42
CA MET A 124 44.02 -67.76 -23.30
C MET A 124 44.71 -69.10 -22.95
N PRO A 125 44.32 -69.77 -21.84
CA PRO A 125 44.84 -71.09 -21.51
C PRO A 125 44.51 -72.08 -22.64
N GLY A 126 45.54 -72.70 -23.23
CA GLY A 126 45.39 -73.63 -24.35
C GLY A 126 45.66 -73.04 -25.74
N MET A 127 45.77 -71.71 -25.88
CA MET A 127 46.17 -71.05 -27.14
C MET A 127 47.67 -70.67 -27.16
N GLY A 128 48.38 -70.83 -26.03
CA GLY A 128 49.81 -70.54 -25.86
C GLY A 128 50.76 -71.60 -26.45
N GLY A 129 50.35 -72.33 -27.48
CA GLY A 129 51.12 -73.36 -28.18
C GLY A 129 51.50 -72.95 -29.60
N GLY A 130 51.76 -71.66 -29.85
CA GLY A 130 52.23 -71.17 -31.15
C GLY A 130 53.61 -71.73 -31.52
N ALA A 131 54.01 -71.57 -32.78
CA ALA A 131 55.28 -72.08 -33.28
C ALA A 131 56.49 -71.59 -32.46
N SER A 132 56.38 -70.41 -31.83
CA SER A 132 57.37 -69.87 -30.88
C SER A 132 57.53 -70.68 -29.59
N ALA A 133 56.45 -71.20 -28.99
CA ALA A 133 56.53 -72.06 -27.80
C ALA A 133 57.08 -73.45 -28.15
N ALA A 134 56.66 -74.00 -29.30
CA ALA A 134 57.20 -75.23 -29.84
C ALA A 134 58.69 -75.11 -30.21
N LEU A 135 59.13 -73.95 -30.71
CA LEU A 135 60.53 -73.63 -30.99
C LEU A 135 61.37 -73.67 -29.70
N ALA A 136 60.92 -73.00 -28.64
CA ALA A 136 61.61 -72.98 -27.35
C ALA A 136 61.76 -74.40 -26.76
N GLN A 137 60.73 -75.24 -26.92
CA GLN A 137 60.79 -76.64 -26.48
C GLN A 137 61.76 -77.48 -27.32
N ALA A 138 61.81 -77.28 -28.65
CA ALA A 138 62.75 -77.94 -29.54
C ALA A 138 64.20 -77.50 -29.29
N GLU A 139 64.44 -76.23 -28.99
CA GLU A 139 65.76 -75.70 -28.60
C GLU A 139 66.22 -76.30 -27.25
N ALA A 140 65.31 -76.44 -26.28
CA ALA A 140 65.60 -77.12 -25.01
C ALA A 140 65.94 -78.61 -25.22
N GLN A 141 65.25 -79.29 -26.14
CA GLN A 141 65.57 -80.67 -26.52
C GLN A 141 66.95 -80.76 -27.18
N LEU A 142 67.30 -79.84 -28.08
CA LEU A 142 68.63 -79.77 -28.69
C LEU A 142 69.73 -79.54 -27.65
N ALA A 143 69.51 -78.61 -26.71
CA ALA A 143 70.43 -78.36 -25.61
C ALA A 143 70.62 -79.61 -24.73
N GLY A 144 69.54 -80.35 -24.47
CA GLY A 144 69.58 -81.62 -23.74
C GLY A 144 70.28 -82.76 -24.48
N MET A 145 70.25 -82.78 -25.81
CA MET A 145 71.01 -83.75 -26.61
C MET A 145 72.50 -83.40 -26.66
N ARG A 146 72.83 -82.11 -26.78
CA ARG A 146 74.22 -81.62 -26.71
C ARG A 146 74.84 -81.86 -25.33
N SER A 147 74.08 -81.69 -24.24
CA SER A 147 74.57 -81.97 -22.88
C SER A 147 74.86 -83.45 -22.62
N ARG A 148 74.20 -84.35 -23.37
CA ARG A 148 74.48 -85.80 -23.35
C ARG A 148 75.70 -86.20 -24.19
N GLY A 149 76.38 -85.23 -24.81
CA GLY A 149 77.61 -85.46 -25.57
C GLY A 149 77.41 -85.95 -27.02
N LEU A 150 76.18 -85.85 -27.56
CA LEU A 150 75.95 -86.13 -28.97
C LEU A 150 76.63 -85.03 -29.81
N THR A 151 77.46 -85.43 -30.77
CA THR A 151 78.17 -84.55 -31.69
C THR A 151 77.28 -84.08 -32.84
N ASP A 152 77.63 -82.96 -33.48
CA ASP A 152 76.84 -82.33 -34.56
C ASP A 152 76.63 -83.24 -35.80
N SER A 153 77.35 -84.36 -35.90
CA SER A 153 77.17 -85.39 -36.93
C SER A 153 76.04 -86.39 -36.63
N HIS A 154 75.41 -86.35 -35.45
CA HIS A 154 74.38 -87.31 -35.07
C HIS A 154 73.05 -87.06 -35.82
N PRO A 155 72.40 -88.09 -36.40
CA PRO A 155 71.18 -87.91 -37.20
C PRO A 155 70.02 -87.24 -36.44
N ASP A 156 69.89 -87.50 -35.13
CA ASP A 156 68.86 -86.88 -34.28
C ASP A 156 69.09 -85.38 -34.05
N ILE A 157 70.34 -84.95 -33.89
CA ILE A 157 70.68 -83.52 -33.79
C ILE A 157 70.32 -82.81 -35.09
N GLN A 158 70.66 -83.40 -36.23
CA GLN A 158 70.33 -82.83 -37.54
C GLN A 158 68.81 -82.82 -37.81
N ALA A 159 68.06 -83.77 -37.27
CA ALA A 159 66.59 -83.78 -37.36
C ALA A 159 65.97 -82.65 -36.51
N THR A 160 66.40 -82.51 -35.26
CA THR A 160 65.93 -81.44 -34.37
C THR A 160 66.37 -80.07 -34.84
N GLU A 161 67.57 -79.90 -35.40
CA GLU A 161 68.00 -78.63 -36.00
C GLU A 161 67.14 -78.24 -37.21
N ARG A 162 66.77 -79.20 -38.07
CA ARG A 162 65.82 -78.98 -39.16
C ARG A 162 64.44 -78.60 -38.63
N GLN A 163 63.98 -79.25 -37.57
CA GLN A 163 62.73 -78.91 -36.90
C GLN A 163 62.77 -77.50 -36.30
N ILE A 164 63.86 -77.11 -35.65
CA ILE A 164 64.10 -75.75 -35.14
C ILE A 164 64.10 -74.75 -36.29
N GLN A 165 64.75 -75.03 -37.42
CA GLN A 165 64.71 -74.11 -38.57
C GLN A 165 63.30 -73.93 -39.13
N LEU A 166 62.49 -74.99 -39.21
CA LEU A 166 61.11 -74.91 -39.66
C LEU A 166 60.25 -74.13 -38.67
N LEU A 167 60.35 -74.44 -37.38
CA LEU A 167 59.65 -73.73 -36.30
C LEU A 167 60.09 -72.26 -36.22
N ARG A 168 61.36 -71.96 -36.48
CA ARG A 168 61.89 -70.59 -36.52
C ARG A 168 61.31 -69.80 -37.68
N ARG A 169 61.14 -70.43 -38.86
CA ARG A 169 60.44 -69.82 -40.00
C ARG A 169 58.94 -69.63 -39.73
N GLN A 170 58.32 -70.54 -39.00
CA GLN A 170 56.91 -70.43 -38.61
C GLN A 170 56.72 -69.33 -37.55
N ALA A 171 57.57 -69.27 -36.53
CA ALA A 171 57.59 -68.22 -35.50
C ALA A 171 57.86 -66.83 -36.09
N SER A 172 58.78 -66.72 -37.06
CA SER A 172 59.03 -65.45 -37.76
C SER A 172 57.90 -65.02 -38.69
N ARG A 173 57.09 -65.96 -39.20
CA ARG A 173 55.84 -65.66 -39.93
C ARG A 173 54.66 -65.34 -39.02
N GLU A 174 54.63 -65.89 -37.80
CA GLU A 174 53.68 -65.52 -36.74
C GLU A 174 53.90 -64.06 -36.27
N GLY A 175 55.10 -63.50 -36.49
CA GLY A 175 55.42 -62.10 -36.19
C GLY A 175 55.48 -61.82 -34.70
N ASP A 176 56.11 -60.71 -34.32
CA ASP A 176 56.25 -60.22 -32.92
C ASP A 176 54.91 -59.75 -32.30
N GLY A 177 53.79 -60.29 -32.79
CA GLY A 177 52.46 -60.05 -32.26
C GLY A 177 52.28 -60.89 -30.99
N SER A 178 52.31 -60.21 -29.84
CA SER A 178 51.91 -60.71 -28.53
C SER A 178 50.86 -61.82 -28.65
N VAL A 179 51.29 -63.07 -28.43
CA VAL A 179 50.47 -64.28 -28.62
C VAL A 179 49.39 -64.32 -27.54
N GLY A 180 48.25 -63.69 -27.83
CA GLY A 180 47.07 -63.66 -26.99
C GLY A 180 45.88 -63.19 -27.83
N ALA A 181 44.68 -63.66 -27.49
CA ALA A 181 43.47 -63.17 -28.14
C ALA A 181 43.31 -61.66 -27.85
N PRO A 182 42.84 -60.84 -28.80
CA PRO A 182 42.52 -59.44 -28.55
C PRO A 182 41.60 -59.32 -27.34
N ASN A 183 41.97 -58.50 -26.36
CA ASN A 183 41.16 -58.34 -25.17
C ASN A 183 39.88 -57.57 -25.54
N PRO A 184 38.67 -58.18 -25.47
CA PRO A 184 37.43 -57.49 -25.83
C PRO A 184 37.19 -56.26 -24.94
N ALA A 185 37.61 -56.30 -23.66
CA ALA A 185 37.52 -55.16 -22.76
C ALA A 185 38.44 -53.99 -23.18
N TYR A 186 39.60 -54.28 -23.78
CA TYR A 186 40.45 -53.22 -24.32
C TYR A 186 39.79 -52.56 -25.53
N SER A 187 39.25 -53.37 -26.46
CA SER A 187 38.59 -52.84 -27.65
C SER A 187 37.34 -52.02 -27.33
N SER A 188 36.56 -52.43 -26.32
CA SER A 188 35.39 -51.67 -25.86
C SER A 188 35.79 -50.35 -25.19
N LEU A 189 36.85 -50.34 -24.37
CA LEU A 189 37.37 -49.11 -23.78
C LEU A 189 37.91 -48.13 -24.83
N VAL A 190 38.53 -48.62 -25.90
CA VAL A 190 38.95 -47.78 -27.04
C VAL A 190 37.73 -47.16 -27.73
N ALA A 191 36.68 -47.94 -27.99
CA ALA A 191 35.44 -47.43 -28.58
C ALA A 191 34.79 -46.34 -27.69
N ILE A 192 34.69 -46.60 -26.38
CA ILE A 192 34.18 -45.64 -25.40
C ILE A 192 35.06 -44.37 -25.39
N ARG A 193 36.38 -44.50 -25.44
CA ARG A 193 37.28 -43.34 -25.49
C ARG A 193 37.02 -42.47 -26.72
N VAL A 194 36.88 -43.08 -27.90
CA VAL A 194 36.59 -42.37 -29.15
C VAL A 194 35.25 -41.64 -29.05
N GLU A 195 34.22 -42.30 -28.53
CA GLU A 195 32.91 -41.68 -28.30
C GLU A 195 32.99 -40.49 -27.33
N ARG A 196 33.71 -40.64 -26.21
CA ARG A 196 33.93 -39.54 -25.24
C ARG A 196 34.73 -38.39 -25.84
N GLN A 197 35.71 -38.69 -26.69
CA GLN A 197 36.50 -37.68 -27.37
C GLN A 197 35.66 -36.91 -28.40
N ALA A 198 34.80 -37.61 -29.15
CA ALA A 198 33.86 -36.97 -30.06
C ALA A 198 32.87 -36.06 -29.31
N ASN A 199 32.36 -36.50 -28.15
CA ASN A 199 31.50 -35.67 -27.31
C ASN A 199 32.23 -34.40 -26.80
N LEU A 200 33.48 -34.55 -26.35
CA LEU A 200 34.29 -33.40 -25.94
C LEU A 200 34.49 -32.40 -27.09
N GLN A 201 34.78 -32.88 -28.30
CA GLN A 201 34.92 -32.02 -29.47
C GLN A 201 33.61 -31.31 -29.82
N ALA A 202 32.46 -31.98 -29.70
CA ALA A 202 31.14 -31.37 -29.92
C ALA A 202 30.86 -30.25 -28.91
N LEU A 203 31.17 -30.47 -27.63
CA LEU A 203 31.04 -29.44 -26.59
C LEU A 203 31.98 -28.25 -26.83
N GLN A 204 33.22 -28.51 -27.24
CA GLN A 204 34.17 -27.45 -27.61
C GLN A 204 33.69 -26.62 -28.81
N ALA A 205 33.11 -27.26 -29.83
CA ALA A 205 32.51 -26.57 -30.96
C ALA A 205 31.32 -25.71 -30.52
N ARG A 206 30.46 -26.22 -29.62
CA ARG A 206 29.35 -25.45 -29.04
C ARG A 206 29.84 -24.23 -28.26
N LYS A 207 30.90 -24.39 -27.44
CA LYS A 207 31.52 -23.27 -26.74
C LYS A 207 32.03 -22.20 -27.70
N ALA A 208 32.72 -22.59 -28.77
CA ALA A 208 33.24 -21.66 -29.77
C ALA A 208 32.10 -20.89 -30.48
N ALA A 209 31.00 -21.57 -30.79
CA ALA A 209 29.80 -20.93 -31.34
C ALA A 209 29.20 -19.91 -30.36
N LEU A 210 28.97 -20.29 -29.10
CA LEU A 210 28.46 -19.38 -28.07
C LEU A 210 29.38 -18.17 -27.85
N GLN A 211 30.70 -18.39 -27.86
CA GLN A 211 31.68 -17.31 -27.72
C GLN A 211 31.64 -16.35 -28.91
N SER A 212 31.49 -16.87 -30.13
CA SER A 212 31.28 -16.07 -31.34
C SER A 212 30.00 -15.24 -31.23
N ASP A 213 28.89 -15.86 -30.84
CA ASP A 213 27.59 -15.19 -30.68
C ASP A 213 27.68 -14.07 -29.64
N ILE A 214 28.29 -14.33 -28.49
CA ILE A 214 28.52 -13.32 -27.44
C ILE A 214 29.35 -12.16 -27.99
N SER A 215 30.44 -12.43 -28.70
CA SER A 215 31.30 -11.37 -29.26
C SER A 215 30.59 -10.54 -30.33
N SER A 216 29.76 -11.17 -31.17
CA SER A 216 28.96 -10.49 -32.19
C SER A 216 27.91 -9.58 -31.56
N LEU A 217 27.25 -10.03 -30.49
CA LEU A 217 26.22 -9.27 -29.79
C LEU A 217 26.82 -8.08 -29.03
N ILE A 218 28.00 -8.24 -28.42
CA ILE A 218 28.76 -7.14 -27.81
C ILE A 218 29.21 -6.12 -28.87
N ALA A 219 29.68 -6.59 -30.03
CA ALA A 219 30.12 -5.71 -31.12
C ALA A 219 28.96 -4.92 -31.72
N ALA A 220 27.81 -5.56 -31.95
CA ALA A 220 26.60 -4.90 -32.41
C ALA A 220 26.14 -3.81 -31.41
N GLN A 221 26.18 -4.11 -30.11
CA GLN A 221 25.87 -3.13 -29.07
C GLN A 221 26.87 -1.96 -29.02
N ALA A 222 28.15 -2.22 -29.29
CA ALA A 222 29.19 -1.19 -29.26
C ALA A 222 29.20 -0.27 -30.49
N GLN A 223 28.66 -0.73 -31.63
CA GLN A 223 28.61 0.07 -32.86
C GLN A 223 27.52 1.16 -32.82
N GLU A 224 26.43 0.95 -32.09
CA GLU A 224 25.29 1.88 -32.09
C GLU A 224 24.78 2.23 -30.68
N PRO A 225 25.61 2.84 -29.80
CA PRO A 225 25.20 3.22 -28.45
C PRO A 225 24.07 4.26 -28.44
N GLU A 226 24.03 5.15 -29.44
CA GLU A 226 22.98 6.17 -29.56
C GLU A 226 21.61 5.54 -29.87
N VAL A 227 21.57 4.54 -30.75
CA VAL A 227 20.35 3.81 -31.13
C VAL A 227 19.84 3.02 -29.93
N ALA A 228 20.72 2.37 -29.16
CA ALA A 228 20.34 1.68 -27.92
C ALA A 228 19.80 2.65 -26.85
N ALA A 229 20.37 3.85 -26.73
CA ALA A 229 19.88 4.89 -25.83
C ALA A 229 18.51 5.41 -26.26
N GLU A 230 18.30 5.59 -27.57
CA GLU A 230 17.01 5.99 -28.12
C GLU A 230 15.94 4.91 -27.94
N ALA A 231 16.27 3.63 -28.18
CA ALA A 231 15.39 2.50 -27.90
C ALA A 231 14.91 2.52 -26.44
N ASN A 232 15.84 2.70 -25.49
CA ASN A 232 15.53 2.79 -24.07
C ASN A 232 14.65 3.99 -23.72
N ARG A 233 14.89 5.15 -24.32
CA ARG A 233 14.05 6.33 -24.14
C ARG A 233 12.63 6.05 -24.60
N ILE A 234 12.46 5.52 -25.82
CA ILE A 234 11.15 5.22 -26.39
C ILE A 234 10.42 4.16 -25.56
N SER A 235 11.11 3.09 -25.14
CA SER A 235 10.52 2.05 -24.27
C SER A 235 10.08 2.61 -22.92
N ARG A 236 10.91 3.46 -22.28
CA ARG A 236 10.56 4.10 -20.99
C ARG A 236 9.38 5.06 -21.13
N ASP A 237 9.36 5.87 -22.18
CA ASP A 237 8.27 6.82 -22.43
C ASP A 237 6.94 6.06 -22.61
N TYR A 238 6.94 4.96 -23.38
CA TYR A 238 5.78 4.09 -23.51
C TYR A 238 5.36 3.47 -22.17
N GLU A 239 6.31 2.94 -21.41
CA GLU A 239 6.02 2.29 -20.12
C GLU A 239 5.42 3.27 -19.11
N VAL A 240 5.98 4.49 -19.01
CA VAL A 240 5.44 5.55 -18.14
C VAL A 240 4.03 5.94 -18.54
N LEU A 241 3.78 6.17 -19.84
CA LEU A 241 2.44 6.50 -20.34
C LEU A 241 1.44 5.38 -20.07
N LYS A 242 1.85 4.12 -20.29
CA LYS A 242 1.02 2.96 -20.02
C LYS A 242 0.69 2.85 -18.53
N THR A 243 1.68 2.94 -17.65
CA THR A 243 1.45 2.91 -16.20
C THR A 243 0.52 4.02 -15.76
N LYS A 244 0.68 5.25 -16.27
CA LYS A 244 -0.20 6.37 -15.94
C LYS A 244 -1.62 6.17 -16.45
N TYR A 245 -1.78 5.61 -17.65
CA TYR A 245 -3.08 5.23 -18.18
C TYR A 245 -3.76 4.15 -17.33
N ASP A 246 -3.02 3.10 -16.97
CA ASP A 246 -3.53 2.00 -16.13
C ASP A 246 -3.91 2.50 -14.72
N GLU A 247 -3.11 3.39 -14.12
CA GLU A 247 -3.41 4.07 -12.85
C GLU A 247 -4.71 4.87 -12.95
N LEU A 248 -4.87 5.72 -13.97
CA LEU A 248 -6.10 6.50 -14.18
C LEU A 248 -7.32 5.61 -14.43
N LEU A 249 -7.15 4.50 -15.15
CA LEU A 249 -8.21 3.55 -15.42
C LEU A 249 -8.67 2.88 -14.12
N GLN A 250 -7.71 2.49 -13.27
CA GLN A 250 -7.99 1.94 -11.95
C GLN A 250 -8.71 2.97 -11.06
N ASP A 251 -8.22 4.21 -11.00
CA ASP A 251 -8.83 5.29 -10.22
C ASP A 251 -10.26 5.57 -10.68
N ARG A 252 -10.50 5.55 -12.00
CA ARG A 252 -11.84 5.71 -12.58
C ARG A 252 -12.79 4.60 -12.15
N GLU A 253 -12.36 3.34 -12.24
CA GLU A 253 -13.19 2.22 -11.80
C GLU A 253 -13.41 2.25 -10.28
N GLU A 254 -12.43 2.67 -9.49
CA GLU A 254 -12.61 2.89 -8.05
C GLU A 254 -13.64 3.99 -7.76
N MET A 255 -13.57 5.13 -8.45
CA MET A 255 -14.54 6.22 -8.31
C MET A 255 -15.95 5.77 -8.75
N ARG A 256 -16.04 4.99 -9.82
CA ARG A 256 -17.30 4.39 -10.27
C ARG A 256 -17.89 3.44 -9.25
N LEU A 257 -17.07 2.58 -8.63
CA LEU A 257 -17.49 1.68 -7.55
C LEU A 257 -17.91 2.46 -6.31
N ARG A 258 -17.17 3.51 -5.94
CA ARG A 258 -17.56 4.41 -4.84
C ARG A 258 -18.90 5.08 -5.11
N GLY A 259 -19.16 5.52 -6.35
CA GLY A 259 -20.46 6.07 -6.76
C GLY A 259 -21.60 5.05 -6.66
N GLN A 260 -21.37 3.80 -7.06
CA GLN A 260 -22.36 2.71 -6.91
C GLN A 260 -22.61 2.38 -5.43
N VAL A 261 -21.55 2.24 -4.64
CA VAL A 261 -21.64 2.00 -3.19
C VAL A 261 -22.32 3.16 -2.48
N GLN A 262 -22.10 4.42 -2.87
CA GLN A 262 -22.84 5.55 -2.32
C GLN A 262 -24.30 5.54 -2.77
N THR A 263 -24.61 5.07 -3.97
CA THR A 263 -26.00 4.88 -4.42
C THR A 263 -26.69 3.82 -3.57
N GLU A 264 -26.05 2.70 -3.27
CA GLU A 264 -26.59 1.65 -2.41
C GLU A 264 -26.60 2.03 -0.91
N ARG A 265 -25.48 2.56 -0.39
CA ARG A 265 -25.29 3.01 1.01
C ARG A 265 -25.90 4.37 1.31
N SER A 266 -26.45 5.09 0.33
CA SER A 266 -27.40 6.19 0.61
C SER A 266 -28.70 5.68 1.26
N SER A 267 -28.80 4.37 1.49
CA SER A 267 -29.65 3.74 2.51
C SER A 267 -29.23 4.01 3.96
N LEU A 268 -28.06 4.63 4.23
CA LEU A 268 -27.82 5.39 5.46
C LEU A 268 -28.70 6.65 5.39
N GLN A 269 -30.01 6.43 5.42
CA GLN A 269 -30.96 7.47 5.75
C GLN A 269 -30.49 8.03 7.09
N PHE A 270 -30.08 9.29 7.13
CA PHE A 270 -30.14 10.05 8.36
C PHE A 270 -31.61 10.01 8.80
N GLN A 271 -31.93 9.01 9.60
CA GLN A 271 -33.27 8.83 10.12
C GLN A 271 -33.39 9.83 11.26
N VAL A 272 -34.31 10.76 11.09
CA VAL A 272 -34.66 11.69 12.17
C VAL A 272 -35.21 10.84 13.30
N VAL A 273 -34.37 10.59 14.33
CA VAL A 273 -34.74 9.77 15.49
C VAL A 273 -35.78 10.49 16.32
N ASP A 274 -35.61 11.80 16.47
CA ASP A 274 -36.55 12.66 17.19
C ASP A 274 -36.82 13.93 16.36
N PRO A 275 -38.02 14.09 15.78
CA PRO A 275 -38.37 15.26 15.00
C PRO A 275 -38.49 16.50 15.90
N PRO A 276 -38.22 17.71 15.37
CA PRO A 276 -38.34 18.93 16.16
C PRO A 276 -39.76 19.06 16.70
N ALA A 277 -39.90 19.14 18.03
CA ALA A 277 -41.17 19.30 18.71
C ALA A 277 -41.44 20.77 19.04
N VAL A 278 -42.71 21.15 19.08
CA VAL A 278 -43.13 22.50 19.50
C VAL A 278 -42.87 22.65 21.01
N PRO A 279 -42.03 23.60 21.47
CA PRO A 279 -41.77 23.79 22.89
C PRO A 279 -43.06 24.18 23.63
N ARG A 280 -43.38 23.42 24.70
CA ARG A 280 -44.58 23.65 25.52
C ARG A 280 -44.41 24.80 26.52
N ASN A 281 -43.17 25.09 26.92
CA ASN A 281 -42.85 26.14 27.88
C ASN A 281 -42.05 27.27 27.21
N PRO A 282 -42.36 28.54 27.52
CA PRO A 282 -41.58 29.68 27.01
C PRO A 282 -40.17 29.67 27.61
N ALA A 283 -39.15 29.87 26.78
CA ALA A 283 -37.75 29.82 27.18
C ALA A 283 -37.27 31.04 28.00
N ALA A 284 -37.92 32.20 27.87
CA ALA A 284 -37.62 33.43 28.62
C ALA A 284 -38.73 34.50 28.49
N PRO A 285 -38.82 35.51 29.38
CA PRO A 285 -38.20 35.63 30.71
C PRO A 285 -39.11 35.10 31.83
N ASN A 286 -38.52 34.72 32.97
CA ASN A 286 -39.24 34.31 34.17
C ASN A 286 -40.05 35.49 34.73
N ARG A 287 -41.29 35.63 34.27
CA ARG A 287 -42.24 36.67 34.69
C ARG A 287 -42.37 36.86 36.21
N PRO A 288 -42.36 35.83 37.08
CA PRO A 288 -42.41 36.05 38.54
C PRO A 288 -41.17 36.79 39.08
N ILE A 289 -39.98 36.53 38.54
CA ILE A 289 -38.75 37.23 38.94
C ILE A 289 -38.80 38.69 38.48
N LEU A 290 -39.32 38.94 37.28
CA LEU A 290 -39.46 40.30 36.73
C LEU A 290 -40.47 41.13 37.56
N LEU A 291 -41.62 40.55 37.90
CA LEU A 291 -42.63 41.22 38.74
C LEU A 291 -42.07 41.60 40.11
N LEU A 292 -41.33 40.70 40.76
CA LEU A 292 -40.63 41.01 42.01
C LEU A 292 -39.57 42.09 41.80
N GLY A 293 -38.80 42.02 40.72
CA GLY A 293 -37.80 43.05 40.38
C GLY A 293 -38.42 44.44 40.23
N VAL A 294 -39.54 44.55 39.52
CA VAL A 294 -40.27 45.83 39.33
C VAL A 294 -40.84 46.35 40.64
N LEU A 295 -41.35 45.48 41.51
CA LEU A 295 -41.85 45.85 42.85
C LEU A 295 -40.73 46.49 43.69
N PHE A 296 -39.58 45.84 43.80
CA PHE A 296 -38.44 46.35 44.57
C PHE A 296 -37.89 47.64 43.96
N ALA A 297 -37.76 47.71 42.63
CA ALA A 297 -37.33 48.92 41.95
C ALA A 297 -38.29 50.10 42.20
N GLY A 298 -39.61 49.86 42.16
CA GLY A 298 -40.62 50.87 42.45
C GLY A 298 -40.57 51.39 43.89
N LEU A 299 -40.40 50.48 44.87
CA LEU A 299 -40.24 50.86 46.28
C LEU A 299 -38.94 51.66 46.50
N ALA A 300 -37.84 51.23 45.90
CA ALA A 300 -36.56 51.94 45.97
C ALA A 300 -36.65 53.33 45.34
N ALA A 301 -37.31 53.47 44.18
CA ALA A 301 -37.54 54.75 43.53
C ALA A 301 -38.44 55.68 44.38
N GLY A 302 -39.49 55.14 45.00
CA GLY A 302 -40.36 55.88 45.91
C GLY A 302 -39.63 56.38 47.17
N ALA A 303 -38.80 55.53 47.78
CA ALA A 303 -37.98 55.90 48.91
C ALA A 303 -36.91 56.95 48.52
N GLY A 304 -36.27 56.77 47.36
CA GLY A 304 -35.29 57.71 46.83
C GLY A 304 -35.89 59.08 46.54
N THR A 305 -37.06 59.14 45.91
CA THR A 305 -37.75 60.41 45.65
C THR A 305 -38.18 61.10 46.95
N ALA A 306 -38.69 60.36 47.93
CA ALA A 306 -39.01 60.91 49.26
C ALA A 306 -37.76 61.44 49.98
N PHE A 307 -36.62 60.75 49.88
CA PHE A 307 -35.36 61.20 50.46
C PHE A 307 -34.84 62.50 49.82
N VAL A 308 -34.89 62.60 48.49
CA VAL A 308 -34.53 63.84 47.76
C VAL A 308 -35.47 64.98 48.14
N MET A 309 -36.77 64.72 48.23
CA MET A 309 -37.76 65.73 48.62
C MET A 309 -37.56 66.21 50.07
N SER A 310 -37.17 65.30 50.96
CA SER A 310 -36.79 65.62 52.35
C SER A 310 -35.54 66.51 52.42
N GLN A 311 -34.54 66.25 51.58
CA GLN A 311 -33.33 67.09 51.50
C GLN A 311 -33.62 68.50 50.96
N LEU A 312 -34.56 68.64 50.02
CA LEU A 312 -34.96 69.94 49.46
C LEU A 312 -35.83 70.77 50.43
N GLN A 313 -36.55 70.11 51.36
CA GLN A 313 -37.23 70.80 52.46
C GLN A 313 -36.22 71.15 53.56
N ALA A 314 -35.51 72.26 53.38
CA ALA A 314 -34.66 72.85 54.42
C ALA A 314 -35.51 73.41 55.58
N SER A 315 -36.00 72.54 56.45
CA SER A 315 -36.65 72.93 57.71
C SER A 315 -35.66 72.77 58.86
N PHE A 316 -35.39 73.84 59.60
CA PHE A 316 -34.58 73.78 60.82
C PHE A 316 -35.43 73.22 61.96
N THR A 317 -35.35 71.91 62.18
CA THR A 317 -36.19 71.21 63.18
C THR A 317 -35.74 71.44 64.62
N THR A 318 -34.53 71.97 64.84
CA THR A 318 -33.92 72.16 66.16
C THR A 318 -33.27 73.53 66.27
N ALA A 319 -33.47 74.21 67.40
CA ALA A 319 -32.91 75.55 67.64
C ALA A 319 -31.40 75.62 67.48
N GLU A 320 -30.66 74.62 67.97
CA GLU A 320 -29.19 74.53 67.84
C GLU A 320 -28.72 74.50 66.37
N LYS A 321 -29.50 73.90 65.46
CA LYS A 321 -29.16 73.81 64.04
C LYS A 321 -29.39 75.14 63.31
N LEU A 322 -30.34 75.94 63.81
CA LEU A 322 -30.60 77.30 63.33
C LEU A 322 -29.52 78.28 63.81
N GLU A 323 -29.15 78.19 65.09
CA GLU A 323 -28.12 79.01 65.72
C GLU A 323 -26.74 78.83 65.06
N ARG A 324 -26.32 77.57 64.82
CA ARG A 324 -25.02 77.27 64.16
C ARG A 324 -24.92 77.73 62.71
N VAL A 325 -26.05 77.89 62.00
CA VAL A 325 -26.05 78.27 60.58
C VAL A 325 -26.19 79.78 60.41
N LEU A 326 -26.93 80.44 61.31
CA LEU A 326 -27.19 81.88 61.23
C LEU A 326 -26.32 82.71 62.19
N ASP A 327 -25.55 82.07 63.07
CA ASP A 327 -24.62 82.68 64.04
C ASP A 327 -25.27 83.76 64.93
N LEU A 328 -26.57 83.55 65.22
CA LEU A 328 -27.43 84.44 66.00
C LEU A 328 -28.06 83.68 67.17
N PRO A 329 -28.05 84.25 68.40
CA PRO A 329 -28.58 83.56 69.58
C PRO A 329 -30.10 83.40 69.51
N VAL A 330 -30.58 82.18 69.73
CA VAL A 330 -32.02 81.86 69.67
C VAL A 330 -32.69 82.27 70.98
N VAL A 331 -33.53 83.32 70.94
CA VAL A 331 -34.16 83.94 72.12
C VAL A 331 -35.25 83.07 72.77
N GLY A 332 -35.78 82.07 72.06
CA GLY A 332 -36.72 81.11 72.61
C GLY A 332 -37.31 80.16 71.57
N THR A 333 -37.74 78.99 72.02
CA THR A 333 -38.43 77.99 71.18
C THR A 333 -39.90 77.93 71.56
N ILE A 334 -40.78 77.98 70.55
CA ILE A 334 -42.21 77.74 70.77
C ILE A 334 -42.43 76.25 70.57
N SER A 335 -42.60 75.53 71.68
CA SER A 335 -43.03 74.13 71.64
C SER A 335 -44.37 74.04 70.93
N ARG A 336 -44.39 73.33 69.80
CA ARG A 336 -45.60 73.13 69.00
C ARG A 336 -46.64 72.37 69.83
N SER A 337 -47.63 73.08 70.38
CA SER A 337 -48.77 72.43 71.03
C SER A 337 -49.63 71.75 69.97
N MET A 338 -49.71 70.43 70.07
CA MET A 338 -50.33 69.60 69.04
C MET A 338 -51.84 69.56 69.28
N THR A 339 -52.60 70.39 68.56
CA THR A 339 -54.07 70.37 68.59
C THR A 339 -54.61 68.98 68.19
N GLU A 340 -55.61 68.45 68.89
CA GLU A 340 -56.19 67.12 68.60
C GLU A 340 -56.62 66.94 67.13
N MET A 341 -57.07 68.03 66.48
CA MET A 341 -57.42 68.03 65.06
C MET A 341 -56.26 67.67 64.12
N ARG A 342 -55.01 68.04 64.45
CA ARG A 342 -53.83 67.69 63.63
C ARG A 342 -53.36 66.26 63.86
N GLN A 343 -53.53 65.70 65.06
CA GLN A 343 -53.25 64.28 65.31
C GLN A 343 -54.20 63.37 64.52
N ALA A 344 -55.48 63.75 64.42
CA ALA A 344 -56.45 63.03 63.59
C ALA A 344 -56.08 63.06 62.10
N GLN A 345 -55.58 64.18 61.57
CA GLN A 345 -55.10 64.29 60.18
C GLN A 345 -53.84 63.46 59.92
N GLN A 346 -52.85 63.47 60.82
CA GLN A 346 -51.65 62.64 60.67
C GLN A 346 -51.99 61.15 60.69
N ARG A 347 -52.91 60.72 61.57
CA ARG A 347 -53.42 59.34 61.57
C ARG A 347 -54.15 59.00 60.28
N LYS A 348 -54.89 59.94 59.66
CA LYS A 348 -55.51 59.73 58.35
C LYS A 348 -54.47 59.60 57.23
N GLN A 349 -53.45 60.47 57.20
CA GLN A 349 -52.38 60.42 56.20
C GLN A 349 -51.54 59.13 56.32
N PHE A 350 -51.21 58.71 57.55
CA PHE A 350 -50.52 57.44 57.77
C PHE A 350 -51.37 56.25 57.34
N LYS A 351 -52.68 56.25 57.63
CA LYS A 351 -53.60 55.21 57.14
C LYS A 351 -53.71 55.20 55.62
N GLN A 352 -53.71 56.35 54.97
CA GLN A 352 -53.71 56.46 53.50
C GLN A 352 -52.39 55.93 52.90
N PHE A 353 -51.24 56.26 53.50
CA PHE A 353 -49.94 55.75 53.08
C PHE A 353 -49.83 54.23 53.26
N ALA A 354 -50.19 53.72 54.45
CA ALA A 354 -50.22 52.29 54.74
C ALA A 354 -51.19 51.55 53.82
N GLY A 355 -52.36 52.14 53.52
CA GLY A 355 -53.32 51.62 52.55
C GLY A 355 -52.78 51.58 51.13
N GLY A 356 -52.05 52.62 50.69
CA GLY A 356 -51.39 52.66 49.39
C GLY A 356 -50.29 51.59 49.25
N LEU A 357 -49.47 51.41 50.28
CA LEU A 357 -48.43 50.36 50.32
C LEU A 357 -49.06 48.96 50.27
N ALA A 358 -50.10 48.72 51.08
CA ALA A 358 -50.83 47.46 51.10
C ALA A 358 -51.53 47.18 49.76
N GLY A 359 -52.07 48.20 49.10
CA GLY A 359 -52.66 48.11 47.77
C GLY A 359 -51.64 47.71 46.71
N LEU A 360 -50.43 48.28 46.74
CA LEU A 360 -49.35 47.96 45.81
C LEU A 360 -48.88 46.51 45.98
N VAL A 361 -48.66 46.06 47.22
CA VAL A 361 -48.34 44.66 47.51
C VAL A 361 -49.48 43.73 47.09
N GLY A 362 -50.72 44.10 47.36
CA GLY A 362 -51.91 43.34 46.95
C GLY A 362 -52.02 43.16 45.44
N ILE A 363 -51.78 44.22 44.66
CA ILE A 363 -51.74 44.15 43.18
C ILE A 363 -50.62 43.21 42.72
N CYS A 364 -49.43 43.29 43.33
CA CYS A 364 -48.33 42.39 42.98
C CYS A 364 -48.68 40.91 43.26
N VAL A 365 -49.34 40.62 44.38
CA VAL A 365 -49.78 39.25 44.73
C VAL A 365 -50.84 38.75 43.75
N ILE A 366 -51.79 39.60 43.35
CA ILE A 366 -52.80 39.26 42.34
C ILE A 366 -52.14 38.95 40.99
N LEU A 367 -51.18 39.78 40.55
CA LEU A 367 -50.45 39.54 39.31
C LEU A 367 -49.63 38.24 39.35
N LEU A 368 -48.99 37.93 40.48
CA LEU A 368 -48.30 36.66 40.67
C LEU A 368 -49.28 35.47 40.63
N ALA A 369 -50.45 35.59 41.26
CA ALA A 369 -51.47 34.55 41.23
C ALA A 369 -52.01 34.31 39.81
N VAL A 370 -52.24 35.38 39.04
CA VAL A 370 -52.65 35.28 37.62
C VAL A 370 -51.59 34.58 36.79
N GLU A 371 -50.31 34.92 36.98
CA GLU A 371 -49.20 34.25 36.30
C GLU A 371 -49.10 32.76 36.66
N PHE A 372 -49.23 32.40 37.94
CA PHE A 372 -49.22 30.99 38.35
C PHE A 372 -50.37 30.18 37.73
N ILE A 373 -51.55 30.78 37.60
CA ILE A 373 -52.71 30.14 36.94
C ILE A 373 -52.49 30.02 35.43
N GLN A 374 -51.91 31.04 34.78
CA GLN A 374 -51.59 31.00 33.36
C GLN A 374 -50.50 29.97 33.04
N VAL A 375 -49.47 29.85 33.87
CA VAL A 375 -48.42 28.83 33.71
C VAL A 375 -48.97 27.43 34.01
N GLY A 376 -49.80 27.28 35.04
CA GLY A 376 -50.41 26.00 35.43
C GLY A 376 -51.53 25.49 34.52
N SER A 377 -52.08 26.34 33.64
CA SER A 377 -53.09 25.95 32.63
C SER A 377 -52.49 25.67 31.25
N VAL A 378 -51.19 25.92 31.07
CA VAL A 378 -50.44 25.69 29.82
C VAL A 378 -49.50 24.48 29.93
N ALA A 379 -49.19 24.03 31.16
CA ALA A 379 -48.60 22.71 31.44
C ALA A 379 -49.65 21.60 31.32
#